data_AF-A0A4D4KQP5-F1
#
_entry.id   AF-A0A4D4KQP5-F1
#
_cell.length_a   1.000
_cell.length_b   1.000
_cell.length_c   1.000
_cell.angle_alpha   90.00
_cell.angle_beta   90.00
_cell.angle_gamma   90.00
#
_symmetry.space_group_name_H-M   'P 1'
#
loop_
_entity.id
_entity.type
_entity.pdbx_description
1 polymer ?
#
loop_
_entity_poly.entity_id
_entity_poly.type
_entity_poly.pdbx_seq_one_letter_code
_entity_poly.pdbx_strand_id
1 'polypeptide(L)'
;MTTTTGSAALAATVEERLGDPYDTTNPNGFRAILAAREAGHRPTGEPFRAIGADGAESGEVDPEPLMHALRAGYRRSPTLTRSGGGAQWGSGAVTAGAAAVGTLDSGLRMTLRHLRARRLYGAAAIDIPQLRAVLAGAYADLLLCDTLTTLAVRNTDAFPARPDALDRVVRIFVPRVLQGAMDRLSLAMGSRFYIREGEHPAFHLLLNEMQSALFAVDGRPGRLPNPADAAAPLSGMTAADLTTAPAVTALCDPELLAAAPGQAVIGGAALITSGRGTPRPSQAALDRLYAELDRRYDTGHSFDLAERPLPDRP
;
A
#
# COMPACT_ATOMS: atom_id res chain seq x y z
N MET A 1 19.29 -13.78 -13.15
CA MET A 1 18.24 -14.76 -12.80
C MET A 1 18.32 -15.27 -11.35
N THR A 2 19.29 -14.84 -10.53
CA THR A 2 19.46 -15.30 -9.13
C THR A 2 18.82 -14.39 -8.07
N THR A 3 18.44 -13.15 -8.40
CA THR A 3 17.92 -12.15 -7.44
C THR A 3 16.45 -12.37 -7.08
N THR A 4 15.60 -12.83 -8.00
CA THR A 4 14.17 -13.06 -7.76
C THR A 4 13.91 -14.14 -6.71
N THR A 5 14.73 -15.21 -6.69
CA THR A 5 14.61 -16.30 -5.71
C THR A 5 14.97 -15.88 -4.29
N GLY A 6 15.97 -14.99 -4.13
CA GLY A 6 16.35 -14.45 -2.82
C GLY A 6 15.32 -13.48 -2.24
N SER A 7 14.71 -12.64 -3.08
CA SER A 7 13.63 -11.71 -2.69
C SER A 7 12.40 -12.42 -2.14
N ALA A 8 11.93 -13.45 -2.85
CA ALA A 8 10.76 -14.23 -2.43
C ALA A 8 11.04 -14.97 -1.11
N ALA A 9 12.26 -15.49 -0.93
CA ALA A 9 12.65 -16.23 0.26
C ALA A 9 12.64 -15.35 1.53
N LEU A 10 13.18 -14.12 1.47
CA LEU A 10 13.20 -13.24 2.65
C LEU A 10 11.80 -12.85 3.09
N ALA A 11 10.97 -12.41 2.16
CA ALA A 11 9.62 -11.98 2.48
C ALA A 11 8.72 -13.13 2.94
N ALA A 12 8.83 -14.32 2.34
CA ALA A 12 8.13 -15.51 2.80
C ALA A 12 8.55 -15.89 4.23
N THR A 13 9.85 -15.83 4.53
CA THR A 13 10.38 -16.09 5.88
C THR A 13 9.80 -15.11 6.91
N VAL A 14 9.69 -13.82 6.56
CA VAL A 14 9.10 -12.82 7.45
C VAL A 14 7.61 -13.06 7.64
N GLU A 15 6.86 -13.40 6.58
CA GLU A 15 5.43 -13.73 6.70
C GLU A 15 5.18 -14.97 7.55
N GLU A 16 5.96 -16.04 7.36
CA GLU A 16 5.87 -17.26 8.16
C GLU A 16 6.11 -16.98 9.65
N ARG A 17 7.13 -16.17 9.96
CA ARG A 17 7.44 -15.78 11.34
C ARG A 17 6.37 -14.89 11.95
N LEU A 18 5.76 -14.01 11.16
CA LEU A 18 4.68 -13.13 11.62
C LEU A 18 3.36 -13.88 11.78
N GLY A 19 3.13 -14.97 11.04
CA GLY A 19 1.94 -15.80 11.13
C GLY A 19 0.66 -15.11 10.66
N ASP A 20 -0.48 -15.80 10.79
CA ASP A 20 -1.79 -15.28 10.37
C ASP A 20 -2.18 -14.05 11.22
N PRO A 21 -2.39 -12.85 10.62
CA PRO A 21 -2.74 -11.65 11.36
C PRO A 21 -4.13 -11.68 12.01
N TYR A 22 -5.02 -12.58 11.57
CA TYR A 22 -6.37 -12.76 12.10
C TYR A 22 -6.44 -13.83 13.21
N ASP A 23 -5.40 -14.65 13.38
CA ASP A 23 -5.33 -15.58 14.50
C ASP A 23 -5.28 -14.80 15.82
N THR A 24 -6.33 -14.97 16.63
CA THR A 24 -6.46 -14.30 17.92
C THR A 24 -5.33 -14.65 18.89
N THR A 25 -4.68 -15.79 18.73
CA THR A 25 -3.56 -16.24 19.58
C THR A 25 -2.21 -15.71 19.13
N ASN A 26 -2.14 -15.15 17.92
CA ASN A 26 -0.90 -14.63 17.36
C ASN A 26 -0.46 -13.33 18.08
N PRO A 27 0.73 -13.30 18.71
CA PRO A 27 1.25 -12.09 19.36
C PRO A 27 1.54 -10.93 18.38
N ASN A 28 1.67 -11.23 17.10
CA ASN A 28 1.84 -10.27 16.01
C ASN A 28 0.53 -10.03 15.23
N GLY A 29 -0.59 -10.60 15.67
CA GLY A 29 -1.89 -10.43 15.03
C GLY A 29 -2.58 -9.11 15.40
N PHE A 30 -3.63 -8.74 14.66
CA PHE A 30 -4.36 -7.49 14.86
C PHE A 30 -4.86 -7.32 16.29
N ARG A 31 -5.35 -8.39 16.93
CA ARG A 31 -5.85 -8.36 18.31
C ARG A 31 -4.76 -7.94 19.31
N ALA A 32 -3.58 -8.54 19.19
CA ALA A 32 -2.46 -8.26 20.10
C ALA A 32 -1.92 -6.84 19.89
N ILE A 33 -1.80 -6.40 18.64
CA ILE A 33 -1.34 -5.05 18.29
C ILE A 33 -2.32 -3.99 18.82
N LEU A 34 -3.63 -4.19 18.62
CA LEU A 34 -4.66 -3.30 19.12
C LEU A 34 -4.63 -3.21 20.64
N ALA A 35 -4.53 -4.35 21.34
CA ALA A 35 -4.45 -4.39 22.80
C ALA A 35 -3.21 -3.66 23.33
N ALA A 36 -2.05 -3.84 22.69
CA ALA A 36 -0.82 -3.13 23.06
C ALA A 36 -0.99 -1.62 22.91
N ARG A 37 -1.55 -1.16 21.78
CA ARG A 37 -1.81 0.25 21.51
C ARG A 37 -2.80 0.87 22.50
N GLU A 38 -3.90 0.19 22.80
CA GLU A 38 -4.88 0.66 23.78
C GLU A 38 -4.27 0.78 25.18
N ALA A 39 -3.32 -0.10 25.52
CA ALA A 39 -2.56 -0.03 26.76
C ALA A 39 -1.41 1.00 26.73
N GLY A 40 -1.18 1.71 25.62
CA GLY A 40 -0.08 2.67 25.46
C GLY A 40 1.30 2.04 25.31
N HIS A 41 1.38 0.73 25.06
CA HIS A 41 2.62 -0.02 24.87
C HIS A 41 2.95 -0.19 23.39
N ARG A 42 4.22 -0.42 23.08
CA ARG A 42 4.59 -0.94 21.75
C ARG A 42 4.17 -2.41 21.64
N PRO A 43 3.72 -2.86 20.46
CA PRO A 43 3.52 -4.28 20.23
C PRO A 43 4.80 -5.05 20.57
N THR A 44 4.65 -6.19 21.25
CA THR A 44 5.77 -7.00 21.74
C THR A 44 6.54 -7.70 20.63
N GLY A 45 5.97 -7.73 19.42
CA GLY A 45 6.60 -8.29 18.24
C GLY A 45 7.89 -7.55 17.91
N GLU A 46 9.02 -8.26 17.97
CA GLU A 46 10.26 -7.90 17.29
C GLU A 46 10.42 -8.73 16.01
N PRO A 47 9.51 -8.60 15.01
CA PRO A 47 9.48 -9.54 13.88
C PRO A 47 10.69 -9.43 12.96
N PHE A 48 11.42 -8.31 13.03
CA PHE A 48 12.54 -8.00 12.13
C PHE A 48 13.93 -8.23 12.72
N ARG A 49 14.05 -8.69 13.98
CA ARG A 49 15.34 -9.21 14.51
C ARG A 49 15.94 -10.29 13.60
N ALA A 50 15.05 -11.03 12.96
CA ALA A 50 15.34 -12.22 12.20
C ALA A 50 15.80 -11.95 10.75
N ILE A 51 15.89 -10.66 10.33
CA ILE A 51 16.67 -10.20 9.17
C ILE A 51 18.17 -9.99 9.56
N GLY A 52 18.59 -10.38 10.78
CA GLY A 52 19.96 -10.20 11.28
C GLY A 52 20.25 -8.84 11.93
N ALA A 53 19.22 -8.10 12.33
CA ALA A 53 19.31 -6.70 12.72
C ALA A 53 19.48 -6.43 14.23
N ASP A 54 20.20 -7.30 14.96
CA ASP A 54 20.70 -6.98 16.31
C ASP A 54 22.02 -6.17 16.27
N GLY A 55 22.30 -5.49 15.15
CA GLY A 55 23.52 -4.69 14.97
C GLY A 55 23.99 -4.49 13.52
N ALA A 56 23.33 -5.09 12.53
CA ALA A 56 23.69 -4.88 11.12
C ALA A 56 23.15 -3.55 10.58
N GLU A 57 24.05 -2.73 10.07
CA GLU A 57 23.72 -1.60 9.21
C GLU A 57 22.81 -2.08 8.07
N SER A 58 21.71 -1.38 7.83
CA SER A 58 20.72 -1.62 6.78
C SER A 58 21.27 -1.51 5.34
N GLY A 59 22.59 -1.54 5.16
CA GLY A 59 23.30 -1.45 3.89
C GLY A 59 23.66 -2.80 3.24
N GLU A 60 23.51 -3.94 3.93
CA GLU A 60 23.91 -5.25 3.38
C GLU A 60 22.78 -6.00 2.64
N VAL A 61 21.51 -5.66 2.91
CA VAL A 61 20.35 -6.31 2.27
C VAL A 61 19.96 -5.57 1.00
N ASP A 62 19.79 -6.32 -0.10
CA ASP A 62 19.29 -5.80 -1.37
C ASP A 62 17.92 -5.09 -1.15
N PRO A 63 17.75 -3.84 -1.62
CA PRO A 63 16.61 -3.00 -1.28
C PRO A 63 15.25 -3.56 -1.77
N GLU A 64 15.21 -4.32 -2.87
CA GLU A 64 13.96 -4.92 -3.35
C GLU A 64 13.46 -6.07 -2.46
N PRO A 65 14.27 -7.10 -2.14
CA PRO A 65 13.97 -8.05 -1.08
C PRO A 65 13.53 -7.40 0.24
N LEU A 66 14.23 -6.33 0.67
CA LEU A 66 13.91 -5.61 1.90
C LEU A 66 12.52 -4.96 1.82
N MET A 67 12.20 -4.26 0.73
CA MET A 67 10.89 -3.66 0.49
C MET A 67 9.79 -4.73 0.57
N HIS A 68 9.99 -5.86 -0.11
CA HIS A 68 9.04 -6.96 -0.14
C HIS A 68 8.82 -7.61 1.22
N ALA A 69 9.85 -7.68 2.06
CA ALA A 69 9.80 -8.21 3.42
C ALA A 69 9.09 -7.24 4.38
N LEU A 70 9.36 -5.94 4.26
CA LEU A 70 8.72 -4.91 5.07
C LEU A 70 7.21 -4.82 4.83
N ARG A 71 6.71 -5.16 3.64
CA ARG A 71 5.26 -5.25 3.35
C ARG A 71 4.51 -6.11 4.37
N ALA A 72 5.13 -7.17 4.87
CA ALA A 72 4.54 -8.04 5.90
C ALA A 72 4.25 -7.28 7.20
N GLY A 73 5.18 -6.44 7.65
CA GLY A 73 4.93 -5.58 8.81
C GLY A 73 3.85 -4.53 8.53
N TYR A 74 3.94 -3.86 7.37
CA TYR A 74 2.98 -2.81 6.99
C TYR A 74 1.54 -3.32 6.77
N ARG A 75 1.34 -4.59 6.40
CA ARG A 75 0.02 -5.26 6.38
C ARG A 75 -0.66 -5.29 7.75
N ARG A 76 0.12 -5.31 8.83
CA ARG A 76 -0.38 -5.46 10.20
C ARG A 76 -0.37 -4.12 10.93
N SER A 77 0.79 -3.49 10.94
CA SER A 77 1.04 -2.23 11.64
C SER A 77 2.37 -1.64 11.19
N PRO A 78 2.39 -0.41 10.64
CA PRO A 78 3.61 0.38 10.46
C PRO A 78 4.49 0.52 11.71
N THR A 79 3.96 0.29 12.92
CA THR A 79 4.79 0.34 14.13
C THR A 79 5.66 -0.90 14.33
N LEU A 80 5.26 -2.05 13.77
CA LEU A 80 6.07 -3.26 13.77
C LEU A 80 7.35 -3.11 12.94
N THR A 81 7.33 -2.24 11.92
CA THR A 81 8.49 -2.00 11.04
C THR A 81 9.47 -0.97 11.58
N ARG A 82 9.22 -0.36 12.74
CA ARG A 82 10.17 0.59 13.33
C ARG A 82 11.22 -0.17 14.14
N SER A 83 12.50 0.06 13.81
CA SER A 83 13.61 -0.42 14.62
C SER A 83 13.59 0.20 16.02
N GLY A 84 14.18 -0.50 16.99
CA GLY A 84 14.44 0.01 18.35
C GLY A 84 15.41 1.19 18.32
N GLY A 85 14.89 2.38 17.98
CA GLY A 85 15.68 3.59 17.75
C GLY A 85 15.01 4.59 16.82
N GLY A 86 13.94 4.19 16.12
CA GLY A 86 13.23 5.05 15.18
C GLY A 86 13.94 5.20 13.83
N ALA A 87 15.00 4.43 13.58
CA ALA A 87 15.69 4.42 12.29
C ALA A 87 14.80 3.76 11.23
N GLN A 88 14.68 4.44 10.08
CA GLN A 88 14.01 3.92 8.90
C GLN A 88 14.80 2.76 8.29
N TRP A 89 14.09 1.85 7.62
CA TRP A 89 14.70 0.75 6.89
C TRP A 89 14.90 1.14 5.42
N GLY A 90 16.14 1.13 4.96
CA GLY A 90 16.50 1.41 3.57
C GLY A 90 16.16 2.83 3.12
N SER A 91 16.07 3.01 1.81
CA SER A 91 15.74 4.29 1.17
C SER A 91 14.26 4.68 1.36
N GLY A 92 13.92 5.93 1.05
CA GLY A 92 12.52 6.40 1.03
C GLY A 92 11.64 5.55 0.10
N ALA A 93 12.20 5.05 -1.02
CA ALA A 93 11.50 4.18 -1.96
C ALA A 93 11.13 2.82 -1.35
N VAL A 94 12.05 2.20 -0.60
CA VAL A 94 11.81 0.96 0.12
C VAL A 94 10.68 1.14 1.14
N THR A 95 10.76 2.21 1.95
CA THR A 95 9.75 2.49 2.97
C THR A 95 8.39 2.82 2.35
N ALA A 96 8.34 3.69 1.33
CA ALA A 96 7.10 4.07 0.67
C ALA A 96 6.44 2.89 -0.05
N GLY A 97 7.21 2.07 -0.77
CA GLY A 97 6.70 0.88 -1.44
C GLY A 97 6.19 -0.18 -0.46
N ALA A 98 6.91 -0.40 0.63
CA ALA A 98 6.47 -1.30 1.68
C ALA A 98 5.18 -0.81 2.36
N ALA A 99 5.12 0.48 2.70
CA ALA A 99 3.98 1.10 3.34
C ALA A 99 2.74 1.13 2.44
N ALA A 100 2.87 1.58 1.20
CA ALA A 100 1.76 1.71 0.27
C ALA A 100 1.15 0.35 -0.06
N VAL A 101 1.98 -0.61 -0.44
CA VAL A 101 1.51 -1.95 -0.82
C VAL A 101 1.01 -2.73 0.40
N GLY A 102 1.76 -2.75 1.50
CA GLY A 102 1.36 -3.50 2.70
C GLY A 102 0.05 -2.98 3.28
N THR A 103 -0.09 -1.67 3.45
CA THR A 103 -1.31 -1.08 4.03
C THR A 103 -2.53 -1.27 3.12
N LEU A 104 -2.39 -1.03 1.80
CA LEU A 104 -3.51 -1.19 0.87
C LEU A 104 -3.93 -2.63 0.70
N ASP A 105 -3.00 -3.59 0.72
CA ASP A 105 -3.33 -5.02 0.64
C ASP A 105 -4.30 -5.40 1.77
N SER A 106 -3.96 -5.08 3.01
CA SER A 106 -4.83 -5.38 4.16
C SER A 106 -6.10 -4.53 4.19
N GLY A 107 -6.02 -3.24 3.81
CA GLY A 107 -7.20 -2.38 3.68
C GLY A 107 -8.22 -2.91 2.67
N LEU A 108 -7.74 -3.40 1.51
CA LEU A 108 -8.56 -4.04 0.49
C LEU A 108 -9.18 -5.35 1.00
N ARG A 109 -8.40 -6.22 1.66
CA ARG A 109 -8.91 -7.49 2.23
C ARG A 109 -10.02 -7.26 3.24
N MET A 110 -9.80 -6.37 4.20
CA MET A 110 -10.79 -6.01 5.23
C MET A 110 -12.05 -5.41 4.59
N THR A 111 -11.88 -4.54 3.60
CA THR A 111 -13.03 -3.92 2.93
C THR A 111 -13.82 -4.94 2.12
N LEU A 112 -13.13 -5.83 1.40
CA LEU A 112 -13.76 -6.88 0.60
C LEU A 112 -14.50 -7.88 1.50
N ARG A 113 -13.88 -8.33 2.60
CA ARG A 113 -14.52 -9.21 3.59
C ARG A 113 -15.75 -8.54 4.23
N HIS A 114 -15.63 -7.28 4.63
CA HIS A 114 -16.77 -6.50 5.14
C HIS A 114 -17.92 -6.40 4.13
N LEU A 115 -17.63 -6.06 2.87
CA LEU A 115 -18.65 -5.88 1.85
C LEU A 115 -19.32 -7.20 1.41
N ARG A 116 -18.59 -8.32 1.46
CA ARG A 116 -19.15 -9.66 1.27
C ARG A 116 -20.09 -10.07 2.40
N ALA A 117 -19.75 -9.74 3.66
CA ALA A 117 -20.56 -10.08 4.82
C ALA A 117 -21.77 -9.16 5.02
N ARG A 118 -21.66 -7.90 4.61
CA ARG A 118 -22.70 -6.88 4.81
C ARG A 118 -23.84 -7.03 3.81
N ARG A 119 -25.08 -7.02 4.31
CA ARG A 119 -26.28 -6.96 3.44
C ARG A 119 -26.86 -5.56 3.35
N LEU A 120 -27.17 -5.13 2.13
CA LEU A 120 -27.85 -3.87 1.82
C LEU A 120 -28.98 -4.16 0.83
N TYR A 121 -30.18 -3.64 1.13
CA TYR A 121 -31.35 -3.81 0.26
C TYR A 121 -31.67 -5.28 -0.12
N GLY A 122 -31.36 -6.21 0.79
CA GLY A 122 -31.59 -7.65 0.58
C GLY A 122 -30.50 -8.39 -0.20
N ALA A 123 -29.46 -7.73 -0.70
CA ALA A 123 -28.31 -8.36 -1.38
C ALA A 123 -27.00 -8.12 -0.60
N ALA A 124 -25.89 -8.75 -0.99
CA ALA A 124 -24.59 -8.42 -0.40
C ALA A 124 -24.15 -7.04 -0.90
N ALA A 125 -23.48 -6.26 -0.05
CA ALA A 125 -23.03 -4.92 -0.43
C ALA A 125 -22.03 -4.97 -1.59
N ILE A 126 -21.24 -6.05 -1.67
CA ILE A 126 -20.31 -6.30 -2.77
C ILE A 126 -20.99 -6.41 -4.15
N ASP A 127 -22.30 -6.71 -4.21
CA ASP A 127 -23.05 -6.79 -5.47
C ASP A 127 -23.33 -5.41 -6.09
N ILE A 128 -23.13 -4.34 -5.33
CA ILE A 128 -23.34 -2.96 -5.79
C ILE A 128 -22.18 -2.55 -6.72
N PRO A 129 -22.45 -2.20 -8.00
CA PRO A 129 -21.40 -1.90 -8.98
C PRO A 129 -20.44 -0.77 -8.55
N GLN A 130 -20.97 0.24 -7.86
CA GLN A 130 -20.19 1.37 -7.38
C GLN A 130 -19.16 0.95 -6.33
N LEU A 131 -19.49 -0.01 -5.46
CA LEU A 131 -18.55 -0.52 -4.44
C LEU A 131 -17.47 -1.41 -5.06
N ARG A 132 -17.83 -2.22 -6.07
CA ARG A 132 -16.85 -2.97 -6.88
C ARG A 132 -15.88 -2.05 -7.60
N ALA A 133 -16.38 -0.94 -8.17
CA ALA A 133 -15.54 0.07 -8.81
C ALA A 133 -14.58 0.77 -7.83
N VAL A 134 -15.01 1.01 -6.58
CA VAL A 134 -14.12 1.56 -5.53
C VAL A 134 -12.99 0.57 -5.20
N LEU A 135 -13.31 -0.71 -5.02
CA LEU A 135 -12.30 -1.76 -4.76
C LEU A 135 -11.33 -1.90 -5.95
N ALA A 136 -11.84 -1.96 -7.18
CA ALA A 136 -11.02 -2.03 -8.39
C ALA A 136 -10.10 -0.81 -8.54
N GLY A 137 -10.61 0.39 -8.28
CA GLY A 137 -9.81 1.62 -8.33
C GLY A 137 -8.72 1.67 -7.24
N ALA A 138 -9.03 1.25 -6.02
CA ALA A 138 -8.03 1.15 -4.95
C ALA A 138 -6.98 0.07 -5.23
N TYR A 139 -7.36 -1.03 -5.88
CA TYR A 139 -6.42 -2.04 -6.36
C TYR A 139 -5.52 -1.51 -7.49
N ALA A 140 -6.05 -0.74 -8.43
CA ALA A 140 -5.24 -0.06 -9.45
C ALA A 140 -4.25 0.94 -8.84
N ASP A 141 -4.65 1.68 -7.79
CA ASP A 141 -3.73 2.55 -7.04
C ASP A 141 -2.59 1.77 -6.36
N LEU A 142 -2.89 0.58 -5.82
CA LEU A 142 -1.88 -0.32 -5.27
C LEU A 142 -0.88 -0.74 -6.35
N LEU A 143 -1.35 -1.21 -7.51
CA LEU A 143 -0.49 -1.61 -8.63
C LEU A 143 0.37 -0.44 -9.15
N LEU A 144 -0.20 0.77 -9.19
CA LEU A 144 0.53 1.99 -9.55
C LEU A 144 1.64 2.30 -8.55
N CYS A 145 1.34 2.29 -7.25
CA CYS A 145 2.35 2.52 -6.22
C CYS A 145 3.45 1.44 -6.26
N ASP A 146 3.08 0.16 -6.42
CA ASP A 146 4.02 -0.95 -6.48
C ASP A 146 4.96 -0.82 -7.68
N THR A 147 4.41 -0.52 -8.86
CA THR A 147 5.21 -0.33 -10.08
C THR A 147 6.23 0.79 -9.92
N LEU A 148 5.79 1.96 -9.47
CA LEU A 148 6.65 3.15 -9.35
C LEU A 148 7.72 2.97 -8.25
N THR A 149 7.36 2.37 -7.12
CA THR A 149 8.31 2.13 -6.03
C THR A 149 9.29 1.01 -6.37
N THR A 150 8.87 -0.02 -7.09
CA THR A 150 9.77 -1.06 -7.62
C THR A 150 10.79 -0.48 -8.60
N LEU A 151 10.37 0.40 -9.51
CA LEU A 151 11.30 1.08 -10.43
C LEU A 151 12.30 1.97 -9.67
N ALA A 152 11.83 2.70 -8.66
CA ALA A 152 12.68 3.54 -7.83
C ALA A 152 13.70 2.72 -7.02
N VAL A 153 13.26 1.60 -6.43
CA VAL A 153 14.14 0.68 -5.69
C VAL A 153 15.20 0.04 -6.60
N ARG A 154 14.83 -0.31 -7.83
CA ARG A 154 15.76 -0.84 -8.85
C ARG A 154 16.68 0.23 -9.46
N ASN A 155 16.52 1.50 -9.08
CA ASN A 155 17.19 2.65 -9.71
C ASN A 155 17.07 2.65 -11.23
N THR A 156 15.91 2.26 -11.76
CA THR A 156 15.66 2.20 -13.20
C THR A 156 15.60 3.61 -13.78
N ASP A 157 16.31 3.88 -14.88
CA ASP A 157 16.18 5.13 -15.64
C ASP A 157 14.88 5.15 -16.45
N ALA A 158 13.75 5.23 -15.76
CA ALA A 158 12.41 5.21 -16.36
C ALA A 158 12.05 6.55 -17.03
N PHE A 159 12.69 7.64 -16.60
CA PHE A 159 12.41 9.00 -17.07
C PHE A 159 13.72 9.77 -17.37
N PRO A 160 14.42 9.46 -18.48
CA PRO A 160 15.73 10.03 -18.77
C PRO A 160 15.75 11.57 -18.85
N ALA A 161 14.65 12.18 -19.29
CA ALA A 161 14.51 13.63 -19.34
C ALA A 161 14.35 14.28 -17.95
N ARG A 162 14.15 13.48 -16.89
CA ARG A 162 13.84 13.92 -15.52
C ARG A 162 14.48 12.95 -14.50
N PRO A 163 15.79 13.03 -14.26
CA PRO A 163 16.52 12.06 -13.42
C PRO A 163 16.00 11.94 -11.99
N ASP A 164 15.46 13.02 -11.41
CA ASP A 164 14.90 13.00 -10.03
C ASP A 164 13.41 12.60 -9.97
N ALA A 165 12.80 12.21 -11.09
CA ALA A 165 11.35 11.99 -11.15
C ALA A 165 10.90 10.86 -10.21
N LEU A 166 11.61 9.73 -10.19
CA LEU A 166 11.25 8.58 -9.34
C LEU A 166 11.35 8.91 -7.84
N ASP A 167 12.39 9.63 -7.39
CA ASP A 167 12.50 10.07 -5.99
C ASP A 167 11.33 10.96 -5.59
N ARG A 168 10.98 11.94 -6.45
CA ARG A 168 9.85 12.85 -6.20
C ARG A 168 8.52 12.11 -6.20
N VAL A 169 8.32 11.17 -7.11
CA VAL A 169 7.13 10.31 -7.17
C VAL A 169 7.00 9.52 -5.86
N VAL A 170 8.09 8.91 -5.40
CA VAL A 170 8.14 8.15 -4.14
C VAL A 170 7.78 9.02 -2.93
N ARG A 171 8.36 10.22 -2.84
CA ARG A 171 8.20 11.07 -1.65
C ARG A 171 6.88 11.84 -1.61
N ILE A 172 6.36 12.26 -2.77
CA ILE A 172 5.22 13.18 -2.85
C ILE A 172 3.98 12.48 -3.38
N PHE A 173 4.12 11.69 -4.45
CA PHE A 173 2.97 11.12 -5.15
C PHE A 173 2.42 9.87 -4.45
N VAL A 174 3.28 8.89 -4.17
CA VAL A 174 2.88 7.61 -3.55
C VAL A 174 2.12 7.80 -2.23
N PRO A 175 2.57 8.66 -1.29
CA PRO A 175 1.81 8.96 -0.06
C PRO A 175 0.39 9.49 -0.32
N ARG A 176 0.23 10.34 -1.32
CA ARG A 176 -1.06 10.96 -1.64
C ARG A 176 -2.02 9.96 -2.29
N VAL A 177 -1.51 9.10 -3.17
CA VAL A 177 -2.28 8.01 -3.77
C VAL A 177 -2.75 7.03 -2.69
N LEU A 178 -1.82 6.62 -1.81
CA LEU A 178 -2.11 5.73 -0.69
C LEU A 178 -3.20 6.30 0.23
N GLN A 179 -3.06 7.56 0.68
CA GLN A 179 -4.06 8.22 1.50
C GLN A 179 -5.43 8.28 0.80
N GLY A 180 -5.45 8.74 -0.47
CA GLY A 180 -6.71 8.84 -1.21
C GLY A 180 -7.39 7.50 -1.45
N ALA A 181 -6.64 6.40 -1.57
CA ALA A 181 -7.18 5.05 -1.69
C ALA A 181 -7.75 4.56 -0.35
N MET A 182 -7.02 4.75 0.76
CA MET A 182 -7.50 4.40 2.10
C MET A 182 -8.74 5.19 2.51
N ASP A 183 -8.83 6.48 2.15
CA ASP A 183 -10.02 7.30 2.38
C ASP A 183 -11.24 6.75 1.63
N ARG A 184 -11.07 6.34 0.37
CA ARG A 184 -12.13 5.71 -0.42
C ARG A 184 -12.59 4.38 0.18
N LEU A 185 -11.66 3.55 0.66
CA LEU A 185 -11.99 2.29 1.35
C LEU A 185 -12.73 2.56 2.67
N SER A 186 -12.30 3.56 3.45
CA SER A 186 -12.99 4.01 4.67
C SER A 186 -14.45 4.42 4.39
N LEU A 187 -14.68 5.17 3.31
CA LEU A 187 -16.04 5.52 2.88
C LEU A 187 -16.87 4.29 2.46
N ALA A 188 -16.26 3.30 1.81
CA ALA A 188 -16.93 2.05 1.43
C ALA A 188 -17.31 1.20 2.65
N MET A 189 -16.48 1.19 3.69
CA MET A 189 -16.79 0.60 5.00
C MET A 189 -17.97 1.31 5.69
N GLY A 190 -18.19 2.60 5.39
CA GLY A 190 -19.33 3.40 5.85
C GLY A 190 -19.28 3.76 7.33
N SER A 191 -20.40 4.25 7.89
CA SER A 191 -20.45 4.75 9.28
C SER A 191 -20.20 3.69 10.36
N ARG A 192 -20.30 2.39 10.03
CA ARG A 192 -19.95 1.30 10.95
C ARG A 192 -18.45 1.20 11.21
N PHE A 193 -17.64 1.92 10.44
CA PHE A 193 -16.21 2.10 10.71
C PHE A 193 -15.94 2.46 12.18
N TYR A 194 -16.78 3.31 12.79
CA TYR A 194 -16.61 3.72 14.19
C TYR A 194 -17.06 2.69 15.23
N ILE A 195 -17.69 1.58 14.82
CA ILE A 195 -18.10 0.51 15.74
C ILE A 195 -16.90 -0.41 15.97
N ARG A 196 -16.50 -0.60 17.24
CA ARG A 196 -15.34 -1.44 17.61
C ARG A 196 -15.64 -2.94 17.59
N GLU A 197 -16.19 -3.44 16.49
CA GLU A 197 -16.49 -4.86 16.30
C GLU A 197 -15.92 -5.35 14.97
N GLY A 198 -15.51 -6.63 14.92
CA GLY A 198 -14.97 -7.24 13.71
C GLY A 198 -13.68 -6.58 13.23
N GLU A 199 -13.59 -6.28 11.93
CA GLU A 199 -12.36 -5.77 11.28
C GLU A 199 -12.17 -4.25 11.40
N HIS A 200 -13.20 -3.53 11.86
CA HIS A 200 -13.19 -2.08 11.91
C HIS A 200 -12.05 -1.48 12.76
N PRO A 201 -11.74 -2.00 13.98
CA PRO A 201 -10.61 -1.51 14.76
C PRO A 201 -9.26 -1.68 14.05
N ALA A 202 -9.06 -2.82 13.38
CA ALA A 202 -7.82 -3.13 12.68
C ALA A 202 -7.62 -2.23 11.45
N PHE A 203 -8.69 -1.97 10.70
CA PHE A 203 -8.64 -0.97 9.61
C PHE A 203 -8.34 0.43 10.15
N HIS A 204 -9.02 0.84 11.23
CA HIS A 204 -8.78 2.14 11.87
C HIS A 204 -7.33 2.29 12.36
N LEU A 205 -6.76 1.22 12.92
CA LEU A 205 -5.36 1.17 13.31
C LEU A 205 -4.45 1.41 12.10
N LEU A 206 -4.64 0.63 11.03
CA LEU A 206 -3.84 0.75 9.80
C LEU A 206 -3.92 2.16 9.22
N LEU A 207 -5.12 2.73 9.11
CA LEU A 207 -5.33 4.10 8.61
C LEU A 207 -4.54 5.14 9.43
N ASN A 208 -4.65 5.09 10.75
CA ASN A 208 -3.96 6.04 11.64
C ASN A 208 -2.44 5.91 11.61
N GLU A 209 -1.94 4.68 11.58
CA GLU A 209 -0.50 4.42 11.57
C GLU A 209 0.14 4.71 10.22
N MET A 210 -0.59 4.46 9.14
CA MET A 210 -0.18 4.83 7.79
C MET A 210 0.03 6.35 7.70
N GLN A 211 -0.90 7.16 8.22
CA GLN A 211 -0.74 8.62 8.23
C GLN A 211 0.55 9.03 8.94
N SER A 212 0.86 8.40 10.08
CA SER A 212 2.11 8.64 10.82
C SER A 212 3.35 8.21 10.02
N ALA A 213 3.29 7.08 9.31
CA ALA A 213 4.38 6.57 8.49
C ALA A 213 4.65 7.44 7.25
N LEU A 214 3.60 7.98 6.62
CA LEU A 214 3.75 8.89 5.49
C LEU A 214 4.50 10.17 5.86
N PHE A 215 4.27 10.74 7.05
CA PHE A 215 5.07 11.87 7.54
C PHE A 215 6.55 11.52 7.74
N ALA A 216 6.87 10.25 8.04
CA ALA A 216 8.24 9.82 8.22
C ALA A 216 8.99 9.64 6.88
N VAL A 217 8.29 9.29 5.78
CA VAL A 217 8.88 9.16 4.43
C VAL A 217 9.50 10.49 3.95
N ASP A 218 8.96 11.62 4.39
CA ASP A 218 9.51 12.95 4.09
C ASP A 218 10.78 13.32 4.89
N GLY A 219 11.26 12.44 5.79
CA GLY A 219 12.53 12.59 6.49
C GLY A 219 12.56 13.69 7.57
N ARG A 220 11.41 14.23 7.98
CA ARG A 220 11.34 15.26 9.04
C ARG A 220 10.21 15.00 10.03
N PRO A 221 10.50 14.51 11.26
CA PRO A 221 9.48 14.36 12.28
C PRO A 221 8.91 15.74 12.65
N GLY A 222 7.58 15.88 12.58
CA GLY A 222 6.85 17.02 13.17
C GLY A 222 6.63 18.25 12.28
N ARG A 223 6.90 18.19 10.97
CA ARG A 223 6.58 19.29 10.04
C ARG A 223 5.48 18.86 9.07
N LEU A 224 4.33 19.55 9.06
CA LEU A 224 3.37 19.38 7.97
C LEU A 224 4.06 19.69 6.63
N PRO A 225 3.81 18.92 5.55
CA PRO A 225 4.35 19.22 4.24
C PRO A 225 4.00 20.67 3.89
N ASN A 226 5.03 21.45 3.54
CA ASN A 226 4.83 22.82 3.11
C ASN A 226 3.96 22.79 1.85
N PRO A 227 2.80 23.47 1.81
CA PRO A 227 1.97 23.51 0.62
C PRO A 227 2.73 24.02 -0.62
N ALA A 228 3.78 24.84 -0.45
CA ALA A 228 4.64 25.28 -1.54
C ALA A 228 5.58 24.17 -2.09
N ASP A 229 6.05 23.25 -1.25
CA ASP A 229 6.83 22.07 -1.70
C ASP A 229 5.91 21.02 -2.37
N ALA A 230 4.63 20.98 -1.95
CA ALA A 230 3.58 20.22 -2.60
C ALA A 230 3.06 20.87 -3.90
N ALA A 231 3.36 22.15 -4.14
CA ALA A 231 2.84 22.97 -5.26
C ALA A 231 3.88 23.28 -6.35
N ALA A 232 5.08 22.69 -6.30
CA ALA A 232 6.03 22.65 -7.41
C ALA A 232 6.06 21.24 -8.06
N PRO A 233 4.90 20.62 -8.31
CA PRO A 233 4.71 19.18 -8.18
C PRO A 233 4.95 18.55 -9.54
N LEU A 234 6.07 17.88 -9.74
CA LEU A 234 6.32 17.14 -10.98
C LEU A 234 6.01 18.00 -12.25
N SER A 235 6.22 19.33 -12.18
CA SER A 235 5.66 20.27 -13.16
C SER A 235 6.04 19.86 -14.59
N GLY A 236 5.02 19.64 -15.42
CA GLY A 236 5.18 19.17 -16.80
C GLY A 236 5.20 17.65 -16.99
N MET A 237 5.06 16.86 -15.92
CA MET A 237 4.82 15.42 -15.98
C MET A 237 3.31 15.16 -15.94
N THR A 238 2.78 14.49 -16.97
CA THR A 238 1.38 14.11 -17.00
C THR A 238 1.15 12.74 -16.37
N ALA A 239 -0.11 12.43 -16.03
CA ALA A 239 -0.50 11.06 -15.66
C ALA A 239 -0.15 10.04 -16.76
N ALA A 240 -0.28 10.41 -18.03
CA ALA A 240 0.08 9.56 -19.15
C ALA A 240 1.60 9.32 -19.21
N ASP A 241 2.42 10.35 -18.93
CA ASP A 241 3.88 10.20 -18.90
C ASP A 241 4.31 9.15 -17.87
N LEU A 242 3.64 9.12 -16.71
CA LEU A 242 3.94 8.20 -15.62
C LEU A 242 3.46 6.77 -15.86
N THR A 243 2.44 6.55 -16.69
CA THR A 243 1.85 5.22 -16.90
C THR A 243 2.30 4.53 -18.17
N THR A 244 2.72 5.32 -19.17
CA THR A 244 3.06 4.81 -20.51
C THR A 244 4.56 4.68 -20.76
N ALA A 245 5.40 5.11 -19.80
CA ALA A 245 6.84 4.95 -19.90
C ALA A 245 7.21 3.45 -20.12
N PRO A 246 8.17 3.12 -21.00
CA PRO A 246 8.49 1.73 -21.34
C PRO A 246 8.84 0.86 -20.11
N ALA A 247 9.55 1.42 -19.13
CA ALA A 247 9.89 0.71 -17.91
C ALA A 247 8.66 0.40 -17.04
N VAL A 248 7.63 1.25 -17.10
CA VAL A 248 6.36 1.07 -16.38
C VAL A 248 5.50 0.03 -17.07
N THR A 249 5.35 0.12 -18.40
CA THR A 249 4.57 -0.83 -19.19
C THR A 249 5.17 -2.24 -19.22
N ALA A 250 6.48 -2.36 -18.99
CA ALA A 250 7.15 -3.64 -18.80
C ALA A 250 6.77 -4.35 -17.49
N LEU A 251 6.27 -3.62 -16.48
CA LEU A 251 5.90 -4.17 -15.17
C LEU A 251 4.39 -4.30 -14.99
N CYS A 252 3.60 -3.37 -15.54
CA CYS A 252 2.15 -3.39 -15.39
C CYS A 252 1.45 -2.86 -16.65
N ASP A 253 0.33 -3.48 -16.99
CA ASP A 253 -0.51 -3.10 -18.13
C ASP A 253 -0.97 -1.63 -17.96
N PRO A 254 -0.65 -0.73 -18.91
CA PRO A 254 -1.03 0.68 -18.82
C PRO A 254 -2.54 0.89 -18.77
N GLU A 255 -3.36 -0.03 -19.28
CA GLU A 255 -4.82 0.06 -19.18
C GLU A 255 -5.29 -0.09 -17.71
N LEU A 256 -4.66 -1.01 -16.96
CA LEU A 256 -4.95 -1.22 -15.54
C LEU A 256 -4.47 -0.02 -14.72
N LEU A 257 -3.28 0.50 -15.04
CA LEU A 257 -2.77 1.69 -14.38
C LEU A 257 -3.68 2.89 -14.68
N ALA A 258 -4.12 3.11 -15.91
CA ALA A 258 -5.01 4.23 -16.27
C ALA A 258 -6.35 4.22 -15.49
N ALA A 259 -6.73 3.09 -14.89
CA ALA A 259 -7.90 3.00 -14.03
C ALA A 259 -7.66 3.46 -12.58
N ALA A 260 -6.42 3.75 -12.19
CA ALA A 260 -6.05 4.23 -10.86
C ALA A 260 -6.52 5.68 -10.63
N PRO A 261 -7.49 5.92 -9.73
CA PRO A 261 -7.98 7.27 -9.45
C PRO A 261 -6.89 8.22 -8.94
N GLY A 262 -5.85 7.69 -8.29
CA GLY A 262 -4.72 8.43 -7.75
C GLY A 262 -3.91 9.21 -8.80
N GLN A 263 -4.01 8.86 -10.09
CA GLN A 263 -3.33 9.59 -11.16
C GLN A 263 -3.83 11.02 -11.34
N ALA A 264 -5.05 11.31 -10.91
CA ALA A 264 -5.61 12.66 -10.91
C ALA A 264 -4.83 13.62 -9.98
N VAL A 265 -4.07 13.09 -9.01
CA VAL A 265 -3.28 13.88 -8.05
C VAL A 265 -2.07 14.55 -8.74
N ILE A 266 -1.58 14.01 -9.86
CA ILE A 266 -0.38 14.50 -10.58
C ILE A 266 -0.59 15.93 -11.12
N GLY A 267 -1.82 16.30 -11.47
CA GLY A 267 -2.13 17.60 -12.09
C GLY A 267 -2.36 18.77 -11.12
N GLY A 268 -2.13 18.61 -9.81
CA GLY A 268 -2.40 19.65 -8.81
C GLY A 268 -3.89 19.96 -8.57
N ALA A 269 -4.80 19.33 -9.30
CA ALA A 269 -6.24 19.45 -9.13
C ALA A 269 -6.76 18.56 -8.01
N ALA A 270 -6.28 18.77 -6.79
CA ALA A 270 -6.96 18.26 -5.61
C ALA A 270 -8.15 19.19 -5.29
N LEU A 271 -9.36 18.67 -5.52
CA LEU A 271 -10.59 18.91 -4.74
C LEU A 271 -11.62 19.99 -5.11
N ILE A 272 -11.52 20.79 -6.19
CA ILE A 272 -12.61 21.77 -6.49
C ILE A 272 -13.17 21.73 -7.93
N THR A 273 -12.51 21.10 -8.90
CA THR A 273 -13.05 21.03 -10.27
C THR A 273 -12.94 19.63 -10.86
N SER A 274 -13.91 18.78 -10.55
CA SER A 274 -14.22 17.62 -11.38
C SER A 274 -14.70 18.11 -12.75
N GLY A 275 -13.79 18.30 -13.70
CA GLY A 275 -14.14 18.72 -15.05
C GLY A 275 -12.94 18.93 -15.95
N ARG A 276 -12.75 17.99 -16.89
CA ARG A 276 -11.88 18.03 -18.09
C ARG A 276 -10.43 17.60 -17.86
N GLY A 277 -10.16 16.31 -18.08
CA GLY A 277 -8.82 15.89 -18.51
C GLY A 277 -8.46 14.43 -18.25
N THR A 278 -8.90 13.83 -17.14
CA THR A 278 -8.55 12.44 -16.83
C THR A 278 -9.45 11.49 -17.62
N PRO A 279 -8.90 10.58 -18.45
CA PRO A 279 -9.68 9.54 -19.10
C PRO A 279 -10.52 8.79 -18.07
N ARG A 280 -11.81 8.59 -18.35
CA ARG A 280 -12.65 7.75 -17.50
C ARG A 280 -12.15 6.31 -17.64
N PRO A 281 -11.94 5.56 -16.55
CA PRO A 281 -11.54 4.16 -16.64
C PRO A 281 -12.50 3.38 -17.53
N SER A 282 -11.96 2.50 -18.38
CA SER A 282 -12.79 1.58 -19.15
C SER A 282 -13.51 0.64 -18.17
N GLN A 283 -14.80 0.36 -18.42
CA GLN A 283 -15.54 -0.59 -17.58
C GLN A 283 -14.88 -1.97 -17.62
N ALA A 284 -14.33 -2.36 -18.78
CA ALA A 284 -13.60 -3.60 -18.95
C ALA A 284 -12.34 -3.68 -18.05
N ALA A 285 -11.58 -2.59 -17.91
CA ALA A 285 -10.43 -2.55 -17.00
C ALA A 285 -10.87 -2.69 -15.54
N LEU A 286 -11.93 -2.00 -15.13
CA LEU A 286 -12.48 -2.12 -13.77
C LEU A 286 -12.96 -3.55 -13.48
N ASP A 287 -13.62 -4.19 -14.44
CA ASP A 287 -14.10 -5.57 -14.30
C ASP A 287 -12.92 -6.57 -14.22
N ARG A 288 -11.87 -6.38 -15.05
CA ARG A 288 -10.63 -7.17 -14.98
C ARG A 288 -9.93 -7.01 -13.64
N LEU A 289 -9.78 -5.78 -13.16
CA LEU A 289 -9.17 -5.47 -11.86
C LEU A 289 -9.94 -6.11 -10.71
N TYR A 290 -11.27 -5.99 -10.72
CA TYR A 290 -12.10 -6.59 -9.69
C TYR A 290 -12.01 -8.12 -9.71
N ALA A 291 -12.11 -8.74 -10.89
CA ALA A 291 -12.01 -10.20 -11.01
C ALA A 291 -10.66 -10.73 -10.51
N GLU A 292 -9.58 -10.02 -10.81
CA GLU A 292 -8.24 -10.36 -10.33
C GLU A 292 -8.11 -10.19 -8.81
N LEU A 293 -8.61 -9.08 -8.26
CA LEU A 293 -8.66 -8.84 -6.82
C LEU A 293 -9.41 -9.96 -6.09
N ASP A 294 -10.58 -10.33 -6.59
CA ASP A 294 -11.45 -11.37 -6.04
C ASP A 294 -10.76 -12.74 -6.05
N ARG A 295 -10.14 -13.10 -7.19
CA ARG A 295 -9.35 -14.32 -7.35
C ARG A 295 -8.19 -14.39 -6.35
N ARG A 296 -7.41 -13.31 -6.22
CA ARG A 296 -6.26 -13.26 -5.29
C ARG A 296 -6.71 -13.31 -3.83
N TYR A 297 -7.85 -12.72 -3.52
CA TYR A 297 -8.44 -12.81 -2.19
C TYR A 297 -8.79 -14.27 -1.86
N ASP A 298 -9.52 -14.95 -2.75
CA ASP A 298 -9.97 -16.33 -2.51
C ASP A 298 -8.82 -17.35 -2.49
N THR A 299 -7.76 -17.08 -3.25
CA THR A 299 -6.56 -17.93 -3.29
C THR A 299 -5.51 -17.57 -2.22
N GLY A 300 -5.75 -16.54 -1.40
CA GLY A 300 -4.81 -16.13 -0.35
C GLY A 300 -3.49 -15.55 -0.87
N HIS A 301 -3.47 -14.93 -2.05
CA HIS A 301 -2.27 -14.33 -2.63
C HIS A 301 -2.25 -12.81 -2.45
N SER A 302 -1.06 -12.22 -2.29
CA SER A 302 -0.86 -10.78 -2.21
C SER A 302 -1.36 -10.07 -3.48
N PHE A 303 -1.85 -8.85 -3.28
CA PHE A 303 -2.31 -7.95 -4.33
C PHE A 303 -1.14 -7.22 -5.01
N ASP A 304 0.10 -7.52 -4.65
CA ASP A 304 1.27 -6.89 -5.22
C ASP A 304 1.74 -7.56 -6.53
N LEU A 305 2.64 -6.92 -7.26
CA LEU A 305 3.12 -7.40 -8.57
C LEU A 305 3.76 -8.80 -8.51
N ALA A 306 4.25 -9.21 -7.34
CA ALA A 306 4.92 -10.48 -7.14
C ALA A 306 3.98 -11.66 -6.88
N GLU A 307 2.69 -11.42 -6.63
CA GLU A 307 1.63 -12.42 -6.36
C GLU A 307 2.11 -13.60 -5.49
N ARG A 308 2.20 -13.38 -4.18
CA ARG A 308 2.80 -14.32 -3.24
C ARG A 308 1.75 -14.87 -2.27
N PRO A 309 1.82 -16.15 -1.87
CA PRO A 309 0.91 -16.68 -0.86
C PRO A 309 1.10 -15.97 0.47
N LEU A 310 -0.01 -15.67 1.15
CA LEU A 310 -0.05 -15.05 2.47
C LEU A 310 -0.58 -16.06 3.52
N PRO A 311 -0.17 -15.92 4.79
CA PRO A 311 -0.63 -16.81 5.86
C PRO A 311 -2.07 -16.55 6.29
N ASP A 312 -2.67 -15.43 5.86
CA ASP A 312 -4.04 -15.03 6.16
C ASP A 312 -5.03 -16.13 5.77
N ARG A 313 -5.75 -16.68 6.74
CA ARG A 313 -6.87 -17.60 6.45
C ARG A 313 -8.14 -16.77 6.23
N PRO A 314 -8.85 -16.93 5.09
CA PRO A 314 -10.05 -16.16 4.78
C PRO A 314 -11.17 -16.34 5.81
#